data_AF-F4GSZ8-F1
#
_entry.id   AF-F4GSZ8-F1
#
_cell.length_a   1.000
_cell.length_b   1.000
_cell.length_c   1.000
_cell.angle_alpha   90.00
_cell.angle_beta   90.00
_cell.angle_gamma   90.00
#
_symmetry.space_group_name_H-M   'P 1'
#
loop_
_entity.id
_entity.type
_entity.pdbx_description
1 polymer ?
#
loop_
_entity_poly.entity_id
_entity_poly.type
_entity_poly.pdbx_seq_one_letter_code
_entity_poly.pdbx_strand_id
1 'polypeptide(L)' 'MGSPLDWENHVFTRAGDQLMCARHGATFKPDTGECTGGPCQPSKLTTLEVSEEERDGVRVVLWWPEGRTEPA' A
#
# COMPACT_ATOMS: atom_id res chain seq x y z
N MET A 1 -13.45 -11.29 2.28
CA MET A 1 -12.32 -11.83 3.08
C MET A 1 -11.04 -11.18 2.56
N GLY A 2 -10.23 -10.58 3.43
CA GLY A 2 -8.97 -9.93 3.04
C GLY A 2 -7.83 -10.94 2.92
N SER A 3 -6.81 -10.61 2.14
CA SER A 3 -5.54 -11.34 2.00
C SER A 3 -4.42 -10.30 2.03
N PRO A 4 -3.20 -10.67 2.45
CA PRO A 4 -2.02 -9.85 2.18
C PRO A 4 -1.98 -9.45 0.71
N LEU A 5 -1.61 -8.19 0.47
CA LEU A 5 -1.56 -7.63 -0.88
C LEU A 5 -0.33 -8.15 -1.63
N ASP A 6 0.78 -8.30 -0.90
CA ASP A 6 2.09 -8.68 -1.40
C ASP A 6 2.24 -10.19 -1.64
N TRP A 7 3.22 -10.52 -2.47
CA TRP A 7 3.81 -11.86 -2.58
C TRP A 7 5.33 -11.72 -2.57
N GLU A 8 6.00 -12.35 -1.60
CA GLU A 8 7.47 -12.29 -1.45
C GLU A 8 8.01 -10.85 -1.44
N ASN A 9 7.32 -9.92 -0.77
CA ASN A 9 7.64 -8.48 -0.72
C ASN A 9 7.47 -7.72 -2.04
N HIS A 10 6.82 -8.31 -3.04
CA HIS A 10 6.43 -7.61 -4.26
C HIS A 10 4.96 -7.17 -4.18
N VAL A 11 4.75 -5.86 -4.34
CA VAL A 11 3.41 -5.26 -4.27
C VAL A 11 3.06 -4.38 -5.47
N PHE A 12 4.05 -3.98 -6.27
CA PHE A 12 3.82 -3.14 -7.45
C PHE A 12 3.48 -3.95 -8.70
N THR A 13 2.74 -3.33 -9.62
CA THR A 13 2.62 -3.80 -11.01
C THR A 13 4.00 -3.89 -11.67
N ARG A 14 4.08 -4.60 -12.81
CA ARG A 14 5.31 -4.63 -13.61
C ARG A 14 5.75 -3.25 -14.12
N ALA A 15 4.80 -2.33 -14.30
CA ALA A 15 5.09 -0.96 -14.70
C ALA A 15 5.56 -0.09 -13.53
N GLY A 16 5.32 -0.50 -12.28
CA GLY A 16 5.71 0.24 -11.08
C GLY A 16 4.79 1.40 -10.71
N ASP A 17 3.63 1.52 -11.35
CA ASP A 17 2.72 2.67 -11.25
C ASP A 17 1.53 2.44 -10.28
N GLN A 18 1.22 1.19 -9.99
CA GLN A 18 0.11 0.80 -9.12
C GLN A 18 0.50 -0.31 -8.16
N LEU A 19 -0.25 -0.45 -7.07
CA LEU A 19 -0.18 -1.62 -6.19
C LEU A 19 -1.09 -2.72 -6.77
N MET A 20 -0.66 -3.98 -6.76
CA MET A 20 -1.42 -5.11 -7.27
C MET A 20 -1.57 -6.19 -6.19
N CYS A 21 -2.82 -6.65 -5.97
CA CYS A 21 -3.09 -7.80 -5.13
C CYS A 21 -2.60 -9.09 -5.81
N ALA A 22 -1.64 -9.77 -5.18
CA ALA A 22 -1.07 -11.01 -5.71
C ALA A 22 -2.07 -12.16 -5.89
N ARG A 23 -3.24 -12.10 -5.22
CA ARG A 23 -4.23 -13.19 -5.27
C ARG A 23 -5.18 -13.11 -6.45
N HIS A 24 -5.74 -11.93 -6.73
CA HIS A 24 -6.79 -11.76 -7.73
C HIS A 24 -6.53 -10.63 -8.73
N GLY A 25 -5.35 -9.99 -8.65
CA GLY A 25 -4.91 -8.96 -9.60
C GLY A 25 -5.63 -7.62 -9.49
N ALA A 26 -6.37 -7.35 -8.41
CA ALA A 26 -6.94 -6.02 -8.18
C ALA A 26 -5.84 -4.98 -8.03
N THR A 27 -6.03 -3.80 -8.64
CA THR A 27 -5.03 -2.72 -8.62
C THR A 27 -5.49 -1.50 -7.83
N PHE A 28 -4.55 -0.83 -7.18
CA PHE A 28 -4.79 0.31 -6.30
C PHE A 28 -3.81 1.45 -6.57
N LYS A 29 -4.27 2.69 -6.45
CA LYS A 29 -3.40 3.87 -6.50
C LYS A 29 -2.49 3.89 -5.25
N PRO A 30 -1.16 4.03 -5.39
CA PRO A 30 -0.26 4.08 -4.23
C PRO A 30 -0.57 5.25 -3.28
N ASP A 31 -0.85 6.43 -3.83
CA ASP A 31 -1.02 7.66 -3.04
C ASP A 31 -2.34 7.70 -2.25
N THR A 32 -3.41 7.11 -2.81
CA THR A 32 -4.76 7.23 -2.24
C THR A 32 -5.33 5.92 -1.75
N GLY A 33 -4.76 4.78 -2.11
CA GLY A 33 -5.31 3.45 -1.85
C GLY A 33 -6.58 3.13 -2.65
N GLU A 34 -7.02 3.98 -3.58
CA GLU A 34 -8.24 3.77 -4.38
C GLU A 34 -8.11 2.54 -5.29
N CYS A 35 -9.09 1.63 -5.26
CA CYS A 35 -9.13 0.49 -6.17
C CYS A 35 -9.52 0.92 -7.58
N THR A 36 -8.61 0.78 -8.54
CA THR A 36 -8.80 1.22 -9.93
C THR A 36 -9.10 0.09 -10.91
N GLY A 37 -8.97 -1.17 -10.49
CA GLY A 37 -9.37 -2.31 -11.30
C GLY A 37 -9.47 -3.63 -10.53
N GLY A 38 -10.22 -4.57 -11.09
CA GLY A 38 -10.34 -5.94 -10.59
C GLY A 38 -11.52 -6.21 -9.65
N PRO A 39 -11.62 -7.44 -9.12
CA PRO A 39 -12.82 -7.94 -8.43
C PRO A 39 -13.09 -7.32 -7.06
N CYS A 40 -12.21 -6.45 -6.58
CA CYS A 40 -12.34 -5.80 -5.27
C CYS A 40 -13.11 -4.48 -5.33
N GLN A 41 -13.61 -4.04 -6.48
CA GLN A 41 -14.35 -2.79 -6.59
C GLN A 41 -15.80 -2.89 -6.06
N PRO A 42 -16.31 -1.85 -5.37
CA PRO A 42 -15.58 -0.68 -4.87
C PRO A 42 -14.85 -1.00 -3.55
N SER A 43 -13.57 -0.66 -3.46
CA SER A 43 -12.78 -0.78 -2.23
C SER A 43 -11.64 0.23 -2.20
N LYS A 44 -11.05 0.43 -1.02
CA LYS A 44 -9.95 1.35 -0.75
C LYS A 44 -9.02 0.75 0.31
N LEU A 45 -7.71 0.90 0.12
CA LEU A 45 -6.72 0.62 1.16
C LEU A 45 -6.67 1.78 2.18
N THR A 46 -6.29 1.48 3.42
CA THR A 46 -5.96 2.51 4.41
C THR A 46 -4.66 3.20 3.99
N THR A 47 -4.71 4.52 3.86
CA THR A 47 -3.53 5.33 3.52
C THR A 47 -2.62 5.45 4.75
N LEU A 48 -1.30 5.42 4.52
CA LEU A 48 -0.29 5.69 5.55
C LEU A 48 0.26 7.08 5.32
N GLU A 49 0.09 7.96 6.31
CA GLU A 49 0.66 9.31 6.28
C GLU A 49 2.15 9.25 6.61
N VAL A 50 3.00 9.34 5.59
CA VAL A 50 4.46 9.22 5.76
C VAL A 50 5.14 10.58 5.63
N SER A 51 6.20 10.81 6.41
CA SER A 51 7.10 11.95 6.25
C SER A 51 8.51 11.46 5.92
N GLU A 52 9.21 12.21 5.06
CA GLU A 52 10.64 12.00 4.81
C GLU A 52 11.44 13.07 5.54
N GLU A 53 12.43 12.65 6.33
CA GLU A 53 13.29 13.54 7.10
C GLU A 53 14.77 13.16 6.92
N GLU A 54 15.67 14.11 7.14
CA GLU A 54 17.11 13.84 7.29
C GLU A 54 17.47 13.88 8.78
N ARG A 55 18.03 12.78 9.30
CA ARG A 55 18.47 12.65 10.69
C ARG A 55 19.89 12.10 10.73
N ASP A 56 20.80 12.83 11.36
CA ASP A 56 22.22 12.46 11.47
C ASP A 56 22.88 12.13 10.10
N GLY A 57 22.50 12.87 9.05
CA GLY A 57 22.98 12.65 7.68
C GLY A 57 22.38 11.43 6.96
N VAL A 58 21.35 10.80 7.54
CA VAL A 58 20.63 9.65 6.96
C VAL A 58 19.20 10.06 6.64
N ARG A 59 18.74 9.76 5.41
CA ARG A 59 17.34 9.92 5.03
C ARG A 59 16.51 8.82 5.67
N VAL A 60 15.49 9.20 6.42
CA VAL A 60 14.55 8.30 7.09
C VAL A 60 13.13 8.54 6.60
N VAL A 61 12.36 7.47 6.46
CA VAL A 61 10.92 7.52 6.23
C VAL A 61 10.25 7.22 7.56
N LEU A 62 9.42 8.15 8.01
CA LEU A 62 8.73 8.10 9.28
C LEU A 62 7.24 7.97 9.04
N TRP A 63 6.57 7.18 9.88
CA TRP A 63 5.12 7.05 9.85
C TRP A 63 4.63 6.82 11.27
N TRP A 64 3.75 7.70 11.75
CA TRP A 64 3.11 7.55 13.04
C TRP A 64 1.77 6.85 12.87
N PRO A 65 1.50 5.79 13.65
CA PRO A 65 0.28 5.03 13.48
C PRO A 65 -0.92 5.83 13.98
N GLU A 66 -1.59 6.50 13.06
CA GLU A 66 -2.93 7.06 13.29
C GLU A 66 -3.96 5.97 12.96
N GLY A 67 -4.06 4.94 13.81
CA GLY A 67 -5.08 3.90 13.67
C GLY A 67 -4.61 2.47 13.94
N ARG A 68 -5.30 1.50 13.31
CA ARG A 68 -5.08 0.06 13.50
C ARG A 68 -3.77 -0.38 12.83
N THR A 69 -2.82 -0.85 13.61
CA THR A 69 -1.51 -1.35 13.13
C THR A 69 -1.46 -2.87 12.95
N GLU A 70 -2.49 -3.58 13.41
CA GLU A 70 -2.59 -5.03 13.32
C GLU A 70 -3.67 -5.47 12.32
N PRO A 71 -3.50 -6.61 11.63
CA PRO A 71 -4.54 -7.18 10.78
C PRO A 71 -5.88 -7.39 11.52
N ALA A 72 -6.97 -7.45 10.75
CA ALA A 72 -8.32 -7.72 11.23
C ALA A 72 -8.59 -9.18 11.57
#